data_AF-A0A1C4C0N5-F1
#
_entry.id   AF-A0A1C4C0N5-F1
#
_cell.length_a   1.000
_cell.length_b   1.000
_cell.length_c   1.000
_cell.angle_alpha   90.00
_cell.angle_beta   90.00
_cell.angle_gamma   90.00
#
_symmetry.space_group_name_H-M   'P 1'
#
loop_
_entity.id
_entity.type
_entity.pdbx_description
1 polymer ?
#
loop_
_entity_poly.entity_id
_entity_poly.type
_entity_poly.pdbx_seq_one_letter_code
_entity_poly.pdbx_strand_id
1 'polypeptide(L)' 'MTKTVDEYIAHAAHKQAEADYYQVMSSMQKTANDFALDGFFTVSMGDKDEIIAAQAERIEISMKNKLVEILVNNDDR' A
#
# COMPACT_ATOMS: atom_id res chain seq x y z
N MET A 1 -12.11 2.36 22.78
CA MET A 1 -11.36 1.09 22.62
C MET A 1 -10.03 1.42 22.00
N THR A 2 -8.92 0.97 22.59
CA THR A 2 -7.57 1.16 22.06
C THR A 2 -7.29 0.09 21.02
N LYS A 3 -6.77 0.46 19.85
CA LYS A 3 -6.42 -0.51 18.81
C LYS A 3 -5.19 -1.34 19.23
N THR A 4 -5.14 -2.62 18.83
CA THR A 4 -3.95 -3.47 18.98
C THR A 4 -2.81 -3.01 18.05
N VAL A 5 -1.57 -3.43 18.32
CA VAL A 5 -0.44 -3.13 17.43
C VAL A 5 -0.70 -3.65 16.02
N ASP A 6 -1.29 -4.85 15.89
CA ASP A 6 -1.68 -5.44 14.62
C ASP A 6 -2.68 -4.57 13.86
N GLU A 7 -3.72 -4.07 14.55
CA GLU A 7 -4.72 -3.16 13.96
C GLU A 7 -4.12 -1.81 13.53
N TYR A 8 -3.08 -1.32 14.22
CA TYR A 8 -2.35 -0.13 13.80
C TYR A 8 -1.50 -0.37 12.56
N ILE A 9 -0.78 -1.50 12.50
CA ILE A 9 0.04 -1.86 11.34
C ILE A 9 -0.86 -2.06 10.11
N ALA A 10 -1.93 -2.83 10.22
CA ALA A 10 -2.87 -3.06 9.13
C ALA A 10 -3.47 -1.73 8.62
N HIS A 11 -3.86 -0.84 9.53
CA HIS A 11 -4.38 0.48 9.16
C HIS A 11 -3.34 1.36 8.44
N ALA A 12 -2.10 1.38 8.95
CA ALA A 12 -1.01 2.14 8.34
C ALA A 12 -0.65 1.60 6.95
N ALA A 13 -0.62 0.27 6.81
CA ALA A 13 -0.33 -0.41 5.56
C ALA A 13 -1.39 -0.11 4.49
N HIS A 14 -2.68 -0.17 4.86
CA HIS A 14 -3.78 0.19 3.95
C HIS A 14 -3.71 1.64 3.49
N LYS A 15 -3.43 2.56 4.41
CA LYS A 15 -3.30 3.99 4.09
C LYS A 15 -2.11 4.25 3.15
N GLN A 16 -1.00 3.54 3.34
CA GLN A 16 0.15 3.63 2.44
C GLN A 16 -0.19 3.06 1.06
N ALA A 17 -0.82 1.89 1.00
CA ALA A 17 -1.22 1.26 -0.26
C ALA A 17 -2.17 2.14 -1.10
N GLU A 18 -3.14 2.81 -0.45
CA GLU A 18 -4.00 3.79 -1.11
C GLU A 18 -3.20 4.95 -1.71
N ALA A 19 -2.27 5.52 -0.94
CA ALA A 19 -1.45 6.64 -1.39
C ALA A 19 -0.57 6.25 -2.59
N ASP A 20 0.08 5.09 -2.52
CA ASP A 20 0.91 4.54 -3.59
C ASP A 20 0.08 4.31 -4.86
N TYR A 21 -1.11 3.70 -4.73
CA TYR A 21 -2.01 3.46 -5.84
C TYR A 21 -2.37 4.76 -6.57
N TYR A 22 -2.81 5.79 -5.84
CA TYR A 22 -3.20 7.06 -6.47
C TYR A 22 -2.01 7.78 -7.10
N GLN A 23 -0.81 7.68 -6.51
CA GLN A 23 0.40 8.25 -7.10
C GLN A 23 0.75 7.57 -8.43
N VAL A 24 0.67 6.23 -8.49
CA VAL A 24 0.91 5.47 -9.72
C VAL A 24 -0.13 5.81 -10.78
N MET A 25 -1.42 5.80 -10.43
CA MET A 25 -2.49 6.12 -11.38
C MET A 25 -2.39 7.55 -11.91
N SER A 26 -2.07 8.53 -11.06
CA SER A 26 -1.83 9.91 -11.49
C SER A 26 -0.64 10.01 -12.45
N SER A 27 0.43 9.25 -12.19
CA SER A 27 1.61 9.23 -13.06
C SER A 27 1.29 8.60 -14.41
N MET A 28 0.57 7.48 -14.41
CA MET A 28 0.12 6.79 -15.63
C MET A 28 -0.82 7.67 -16.45
N GLN A 29 -1.75 8.38 -15.81
CA GLN A 29 -2.65 9.31 -16.49
C GLN A 29 -1.87 10.47 -17.11
N LYS A 30 -0.89 11.04 -16.40
CA LYS A 30 -0.02 12.08 -16.97
C LYS A 30 0.73 11.56 -18.19
N THR A 31 1.32 10.37 -18.10
CA THR A 31 2.00 9.74 -19.23
C THR A 31 1.05 9.49 -20.40
N ALA A 32 -0.17 9.00 -20.15
CA ALA A 32 -1.17 8.81 -21.20
C ALA A 32 -1.48 10.11 -21.94
N ASN A 33 -1.67 11.20 -21.19
CA ASN A 33 -1.91 12.53 -21.76
C ASN A 33 -0.72 13.00 -22.60
N ASP A 34 0.52 12.82 -22.10
CA ASP A 34 1.75 13.21 -22.82
C ASP A 34 1.90 12.48 -24.17
N PHE A 35 1.39 11.24 -24.26
CA PHE A 35 1.39 10.43 -25.49
C PHE A 35 0.08 10.48 -26.28
N ALA A 36 -0.87 11.34 -25.91
CA ALA A 36 -2.22 11.41 -26.50
C ALA A 36 -2.97 10.05 -26.52
N LEU A 37 -2.68 9.18 -25.54
CA LEU A 37 -3.32 7.88 -25.34
C LEU A 37 -4.59 8.01 -24.47
N ASP A 38 -5.35 9.10 -24.67
CA ASP A 38 -6.58 9.36 -23.91
C ASP A 38 -7.54 8.17 -24.07
N GLY A 39 -7.93 7.58 -22.93
CA GLY A 39 -8.86 6.44 -22.87
C GLY A 39 -8.22 5.05 -22.68
N PHE A 40 -6.89 4.91 -22.71
CA PHE A 40 -6.25 3.60 -22.51
C PHE A 40 -6.24 3.11 -21.05
N PHE A 41 -6.46 3.98 -20.07
CA PHE A 41 -6.40 3.65 -18.66
C PHE A 41 -7.77 3.71 -18.01
N THR A 42 -8.46 2.57 -18.01
CA THR A 42 -9.68 2.36 -17.22
C THR A 42 -9.40 1.22 -16.25
N VAL A 43 -9.34 1.53 -14.95
CA VAL A 43 -9.29 0.52 -13.88
C VAL A 43 -10.68 0.50 -13.24
N SER A 44 -11.31 -0.66 -13.14
CA SER A 44 -12.62 -0.75 -12.49
C SER A 44 -12.48 -0.52 -10.97
N MET A 45 -13.57 -0.13 -10.30
CA MET A 45 -13.54 0.02 -8.83
C MET A 45 -13.18 -1.30 -8.12
N GLY A 46 -13.62 -2.44 -8.66
CA GLY A 46 -13.27 -3.76 -8.12
C GLY A 46 -11.77 -4.05 -8.22
N ASP A 47 -11.18 -3.77 -9.39
CA ASP A 47 -9.74 -3.96 -9.62
C ASP A 47 -8.92 -3.04 -8.69
N LYS A 48 -9.37 -1.80 -8.50
CA LYS A 48 -8.73 -0.85 -7.60
C LYS A 48 -8.68 -1.38 -6.17
N ASP A 49 -9.82 -1.79 -5.63
CA ASP A 49 -9.90 -2.22 -4.23
C ASP A 49 -9.09 -3.51 -4.01
N GLU A 50 -9.08 -4.42 -4.97
CA GLU A 50 -8.25 -5.63 -4.94
C GLU A 50 -6.75 -5.30 -4.97
N ILE A 51 -6.32 -4.38 -5.84
CA ILE A 51 -4.91 -3.94 -5.92
C ILE A 51 -4.47 -3.31 -4.60
N ILE A 52 -5.29 -2.40 -4.04
CA ILE A 52 -4.98 -1.73 -2.77
C ILE A 52 -4.89 -2.75 -1.64
N ALA A 53 -5.83 -3.70 -1.56
CA ALA A 53 -5.83 -4.74 -0.53
C ALA A 53 -4.59 -5.64 -0.63
N ALA A 54 -4.26 -6.11 -1.83
CA ALA A 54 -3.08 -6.95 -2.06
C ALA A 54 -1.77 -6.22 -1.74
N GLN A 55 -1.69 -4.91 -2.03
CA GLN A 55 -0.51 -4.11 -1.69
C GLN A 55 -0.45 -3.82 -0.19
N ALA A 56 -1.58 -3.55 0.46
CA ALA A 56 -1.67 -3.36 1.91
C ALA A 56 -1.17 -4.59 2.66
N GLU A 57 -1.56 -5.80 2.26
CA GLU A 57 -1.09 -7.05 2.88
C GLU A 57 0.44 -7.18 2.82
N ARG A 58 1.06 -6.87 1.67
CA ARG A 58 2.51 -6.91 1.51
C ARG A 58 3.23 -5.91 2.42
N ILE A 59 2.69 -4.70 2.54
CA ILE A 59 3.23 -3.65 3.40
C ILE A 59 3.09 -4.06 4.87
N GLU A 60 1.94 -4.61 5.26
CA GLU A 60 1.68 -5.11 6.61
C GLU A 60 2.70 -6.18 7.00
N ILE A 61 2.92 -7.20 6.15
CA ILE A 61 3.91 -8.25 6.37
C ILE A 61 5.31 -7.66 6.54
N SER A 62 5.69 -6.70 5.68
CA SER A 62 6.99 -6.03 5.78
C SER A 62 7.17 -5.28 7.11
N MET A 63 6.15 -4.55 7.54
CA MET A 63 6.16 -3.83 8.82
C MET A 63 6.24 -4.78 10.01
N LYS A 64 5.50 -5.89 9.98
CA LYS A 64 5.55 -6.95 11.00
C LYS A 64 6.95 -7.57 11.09
N ASN A 65 7.55 -7.93 9.96
CA ASN A 65 8.91 -8.48 9.92
C ASN A 65 9.93 -7.51 10.51
N LYS A 66 9.84 -6.23 10.17
CA LYS A 66 10.73 -5.19 10.71
C LYS A 66 10.56 -4.99 12.22
N LEU A 67 9.33 -5.09 12.72
CA LEU A 67 9.06 -5.04 14.15
C LEU A 67 9.70 -6.24 14.87
N VAL A 68 9.55 -7.45 14.33
CA VAL A 68 10.18 -8.66 14.88
C VAL A 68 11.70 -8.53 14.90
N GLU A 69 12.31 -8.06 13.81
CA GLU A 69 13.77 -7.82 13.74
C GLU A 69 14.24 -6.86 14.85
N ILE A 70 13.52 -5.74 15.08
CA ILE A 70 13.84 -4.79 16.14
C ILE A 70 13.74 -5.43 17.52
N LEU A 71 12.70 -6.25 17.75
CA LEU A 71 12.50 -6.92 19.03
C LEU A 71 13.59 -7.95 19.32
N VAL A 72 13.91 -8.81 18.35
CA VAL A 72 14.99 -9.82 18.48
C VAL A 72 16.35 -9.14 18.72
N ASN A 73 16.68 -8.11 17.93
CA ASN A 73 17.95 -7.40 18.06
C ASN A 73 18.08 -6.61 19.38
N ASN A 74 16.97 -6.28 20.03
CA ASN A 74 16.98 -5.64 21.35
C ASN A 74 17.03 -6.64 22.50
N ASP A 75 16.54 -7.87 22.32
CA ASP A 75 16.65 -8.96 23.30
C ASP A 75 18.07 -9.56 23.37
N ASP A 76 18.84 -9.48 22.28
CA ASP A 76 20.23 -9.98 22.21
C ASP A 76 21.28 -9.03 22.84
N ARG A 77 20.86 -7.93 23.47
CA ARG A 77 21.72 -6.90 24.10
C ARG A 77 21.57 -6.84 25.61
#